data_AF-A0A5B8XUN5-F1
#
_entry.id   AF-A0A5B8XUN5-F1
#
_cell.length_a   1.000
_cell.length_b   1.000
_cell.length_c   1.000
_cell.angle_alpha   90.00
_cell.angle_beta   90.00
_cell.angle_gamma   90.00
#
_symmetry.space_group_name_H-M   'P 1'
#
loop_
_entity.id
_entity.type
_entity.pdbx_description
1 polymer ?
#
loop_
_entity_poly.entity_id
_entity_poly.type
_entity_poly.pdbx_seq_one_letter_code
_entity_poly.pdbx_strand_id
1 'polypeptide(L)'
;MKRFFLFAIVGVLAACTAGEQVKQGDVNEFCQLGDSDCRPGLVCEEGVCQLAGEQPSNDCDAVCARLDECGAAESSCVVDCRATTRDWSIEAKELFGECAANITCEEAQTSFVPQLCYERIPLDPDRRTQCDFLVGGARECTDSADFEALQTACYRLARTGDEAAWSRLERCESALQVGICSGIATCFNEELSLDPEIDLGNATLNSEDPA
;
A
#
# COMPACT_ATOMS: atom_id res chain seq x y z
N MET A 1 17.58 -86.91 -16.17
CA MET A 1 17.88 -85.68 -16.93
C MET A 1 16.82 -84.63 -16.63
N LYS A 2 17.20 -83.34 -16.65
CA LYS A 2 16.46 -82.10 -16.35
C LYS A 2 16.81 -81.46 -15.01
N ARG A 3 17.86 -80.63 -15.02
CA ARG A 3 18.11 -79.59 -14.03
C ARG A 3 17.60 -78.28 -14.63
N PHE A 4 16.62 -77.67 -13.98
CA PHE A 4 16.09 -76.36 -14.31
C PHE A 4 17.08 -75.28 -13.84
N PHE A 5 17.55 -74.45 -14.76
CA PHE A 5 18.26 -73.21 -14.46
C PHE A 5 17.22 -72.10 -14.22
N LEU A 6 17.15 -71.58 -13.00
CA LEU A 6 16.40 -70.37 -12.66
C LEU A 6 17.34 -69.16 -12.87
N PHE A 7 17.06 -68.36 -13.89
CA PHE A 7 17.65 -67.04 -14.07
C PHE A 7 16.91 -66.05 -13.17
N ALA A 8 17.58 -65.50 -12.17
CA ALA A 8 17.09 -64.36 -11.40
C ALA A 8 17.33 -63.07 -12.22
N ILE A 9 16.26 -62.45 -12.68
CA ILE A 9 16.27 -61.14 -13.34
C ILE A 9 16.42 -60.09 -12.25
N VAL A 10 17.60 -59.45 -12.18
CA VAL A 10 17.83 -58.26 -11.34
C VAL A 10 17.22 -57.07 -12.06
N GLY A 11 16.02 -56.66 -11.64
CA GLY A 11 15.38 -55.44 -12.10
C GLY A 11 16.08 -54.23 -11.50
N VAL A 12 16.75 -53.44 -12.35
CA VAL A 12 17.29 -52.13 -11.98
C VAL A 12 16.11 -51.17 -11.88
N LEU A 13 15.72 -50.83 -10.65
CA LEU A 13 14.79 -49.72 -10.38
C LEU A 13 15.51 -48.41 -10.73
N ALA A 14 15.24 -47.88 -11.92
CA ALA A 14 15.58 -46.51 -12.27
C ALA A 14 14.71 -45.58 -11.42
N ALA A 15 15.28 -45.01 -10.36
CA ALA A 15 14.67 -43.92 -9.63
C ALA A 15 14.62 -42.70 -10.55
N CYS A 16 13.42 -42.28 -10.95
CA CYS A 16 13.21 -40.96 -11.53
C CYS A 16 13.53 -39.93 -10.44
N THR A 17 14.70 -39.29 -10.51
CA THR A 17 14.93 -38.04 -9.80
C THR A 17 14.08 -36.98 -10.49
N ALA A 18 12.89 -36.71 -9.96
CA ALA A 18 12.20 -35.47 -10.28
C ALA A 18 13.15 -34.35 -9.85
N GLY A 19 13.79 -33.70 -10.81
CA GLY A 19 14.59 -32.52 -10.52
C GLY A 19 13.67 -31.55 -9.81
N GLU A 20 13.95 -31.27 -8.54
CA GLU A 20 13.25 -30.26 -7.76
C GLU A 20 13.44 -28.94 -8.49
N GLN A 21 12.47 -28.60 -9.36
CA GLN A 21 12.34 -27.25 -9.84
C GLN A 21 11.92 -26.44 -8.63
N VAL A 22 12.88 -25.74 -8.03
CA VAL A 22 12.60 -24.73 -7.01
C VAL A 22 11.58 -23.79 -7.61
N LYS A 23 10.39 -23.71 -7.00
CA LYS A 23 9.33 -22.81 -7.46
C LYS A 23 9.90 -21.39 -7.35
N GLN A 24 10.04 -20.74 -8.50
CA GLN A 24 10.40 -19.33 -8.55
C GLN A 24 9.17 -18.46 -8.27
N GLY A 25 9.37 -17.39 -7.52
CA GLY A 25 8.38 -16.41 -7.12
C GLY A 25 7.88 -15.57 -8.29
N ASP A 26 6.56 -15.42 -8.39
CA ASP A 26 5.90 -14.40 -9.22
C ASP A 26 5.96 -13.01 -8.54
N VAL A 27 5.51 -11.96 -9.22
CA VAL A 27 5.46 -10.59 -8.66
C VAL A 27 4.70 -10.60 -7.33
N ASN A 28 5.28 -9.96 -6.31
CA ASN A 28 4.79 -9.93 -4.92
C ASN A 28 4.85 -11.27 -4.15
N GLU A 29 5.48 -12.32 -4.69
CA GLU A 29 5.77 -13.53 -3.92
C GLU A 29 7.08 -13.39 -3.13
N PHE A 30 7.14 -14.06 -1.98
CA PHE A 30 8.28 -14.02 -1.07
C PHE A 30 9.53 -14.70 -1.69
N CYS A 31 10.70 -14.09 -1.49
CA CYS A 31 12.00 -14.63 -1.86
C CYS A 31 12.96 -14.60 -0.65
N GLN A 32 13.84 -15.60 -0.52
CA GLN A 32 14.65 -15.78 0.69
C GLN A 32 16.07 -15.26 0.55
N LEU A 33 16.73 -15.48 -0.59
CA LEU A 33 18.19 -15.43 -0.67
C LEU A 33 18.76 -14.82 -1.97
N GLY A 34 17.93 -14.37 -2.90
CA GLY A 34 18.37 -13.59 -4.05
C GLY A 34 17.49 -13.72 -5.28
N ASP A 35 17.84 -13.01 -6.35
CA ASP A 35 17.05 -12.91 -7.58
C ASP A 35 16.74 -14.27 -8.23
N SER A 36 17.54 -15.31 -7.96
CA SER A 36 17.28 -16.68 -8.43
C SER A 36 15.98 -17.28 -7.88
N ASP A 37 15.50 -16.77 -6.74
CA ASP A 37 14.24 -17.17 -6.14
C ASP A 37 13.05 -16.59 -6.89
N CYS A 38 13.27 -15.63 -7.79
CA CYS A 38 12.24 -14.95 -8.57
C CYS A 38 12.24 -15.43 -10.02
N ARG A 39 11.09 -15.31 -10.71
CA ARG A 39 11.01 -15.63 -12.14
C ARG A 39 11.95 -14.73 -12.96
N PRO A 40 12.43 -15.20 -14.14
CA PRO A 40 13.28 -14.39 -15.00
C PRO A 40 12.65 -13.03 -15.31
N GLY A 41 13.42 -11.95 -15.09
CA GLY A 41 12.96 -10.56 -15.22
C GLY A 41 12.54 -9.89 -13.91
N LEU A 42 12.48 -10.67 -12.82
CA LEU A 42 12.25 -10.16 -11.47
C LEU A 42 13.55 -10.18 -10.65
N VAL A 43 13.63 -9.28 -9.68
CA VAL A 43 14.68 -9.18 -8.65
C VAL A 43 14.08 -9.42 -7.27
N CYS A 44 14.87 -10.00 -6.37
CA CYS A 44 14.47 -10.23 -4.99
C CYS A 44 14.83 -9.01 -4.15
N GLU A 45 13.88 -8.09 -4.00
CA GLU A 45 14.06 -6.88 -3.22
C GLU A 45 13.20 -6.93 -1.96
N GLU A 46 13.85 -6.73 -0.82
CA GLU A 46 13.21 -6.74 0.51
C GLU A 46 12.49 -8.05 0.85
N GLY A 47 12.97 -9.17 0.29
CA GLY A 47 12.35 -10.48 0.48
C GLY A 47 11.08 -10.69 -0.35
N VAL A 48 10.85 -9.87 -1.39
CA VAL A 48 9.74 -10.01 -2.32
C VAL A 48 10.22 -9.89 -3.77
N CYS A 49 9.66 -10.68 -4.68
CA CYS A 49 9.98 -10.63 -6.10
C CYS A 49 9.31 -9.43 -6.79
N GLN A 50 10.11 -8.56 -7.41
CA GLN A 50 9.67 -7.32 -8.06
C GLN A 50 10.29 -7.17 -9.45
N LEU A 51 9.71 -6.37 -10.34
CA LEU A 51 10.25 -6.17 -11.71
C LEU A 51 11.55 -5.38 -11.67
N ALA A 52 12.58 -5.89 -12.37
CA ALA A 52 13.90 -5.27 -12.40
C ALA A 52 13.82 -3.85 -13.01
N GLY A 53 14.14 -2.82 -12.21
CA GLY A 53 14.13 -1.42 -12.65
C GLY A 53 12.79 -0.72 -12.58
N GLU A 54 11.78 -1.32 -11.94
CA GLU A 54 10.46 -0.72 -11.70
C GLU A 54 10.29 -0.27 -10.24
N GLN A 55 11.38 0.14 -9.59
CA GLN A 55 11.32 0.93 -8.37
C GLN A 55 11.29 2.40 -8.79
N PRO A 56 10.14 3.10 -8.71
CA PRO A 56 10.16 4.56 -8.69
C PRO A 56 11.17 5.05 -7.64
N SER A 57 11.75 6.22 -7.86
CA SER A 57 12.87 6.74 -7.08
C SER A 57 12.53 7.19 -5.66
N ASN A 58 11.59 6.54 -4.95
CA ASN A 58 11.49 6.64 -3.49
C ASN A 58 12.63 5.86 -2.84
N ASP A 59 13.86 6.11 -3.29
CA ASP A 59 15.09 5.59 -2.73
C ASP A 59 15.21 6.16 -1.32
N CYS A 60 14.54 5.50 -0.38
CA CYS A 60 14.54 5.85 1.02
C CYS A 60 15.99 5.90 1.54
N ASP A 61 16.92 5.15 0.95
CA ASP A 61 18.34 5.26 1.28
C ASP A 61 18.91 6.62 0.83
N ALA A 62 18.59 7.10 -0.38
CA ALA A 62 18.97 8.44 -0.83
C ALA A 62 18.34 9.56 0.03
N VAL A 63 17.05 9.44 0.38
CA VAL A 63 16.37 10.39 1.28
C VAL A 63 17.08 10.45 2.63
N CYS A 64 17.36 9.29 3.22
CA CYS A 64 17.98 9.21 4.52
C CYS A 64 19.45 9.66 4.52
N ALA A 65 20.20 9.35 3.44
CA ALA A 65 21.55 9.86 3.25
C ALA A 65 21.54 11.39 3.17
N ARG A 66 20.55 11.98 2.48
CA ARG A 66 20.42 13.44 2.40
C ARG A 66 20.13 14.07 3.76
N LEU A 67 19.28 13.46 4.57
CA LEU A 67 19.01 13.92 5.94
C LEU A 67 20.25 13.84 6.81
N ASP A 68 21.04 12.76 6.69
CA ASP A 68 22.30 12.58 7.40
C ASP A 68 23.33 13.66 7.03
N GLU A 69 23.50 13.95 5.74
CA GLU A 69 24.37 15.03 5.26
C GLU A 69 24.00 16.40 5.87
N CYS A 70 22.70 16.64 6.07
CA CYS A 70 22.18 17.86 6.66
C CYS A 70 22.20 17.85 8.20
N GLY A 71 22.69 16.78 8.85
CA GLY A 71 22.69 16.66 10.31
C GLY A 71 21.28 16.50 10.92
N ALA A 72 20.33 16.06 10.11
CA ALA A 72 18.93 15.78 10.47
C ALA A 72 18.64 14.26 10.46
N ALA A 73 19.65 13.44 10.75
CA ALA A 73 19.53 11.99 10.72
C ALA A 73 18.48 11.50 11.74
N GLU A 74 17.60 10.62 11.26
CA GLU A 74 16.60 9.94 12.09
C GLU A 74 17.01 8.48 12.28
N SER A 75 16.84 7.97 13.50
CA SER A 75 16.99 6.53 13.74
C SER A 75 15.96 5.76 12.92
N SER A 76 16.37 4.68 12.27
CA SER A 76 15.47 3.83 11.46
C SER A 76 14.85 4.52 10.24
N CYS A 77 15.38 5.67 9.80
CA CYS A 77 14.86 6.45 8.68
C CYS A 77 14.45 5.60 7.46
N VAL A 78 15.33 4.69 7.02
CA VAL A 78 15.06 3.85 5.83
C VAL A 78 13.87 2.92 6.06
N VAL A 79 13.79 2.29 7.23
CA VAL A 79 12.72 1.36 7.58
C VAL A 79 11.39 2.10 7.69
N ASP A 80 11.38 3.27 8.34
CA ASP A 80 10.16 4.05 8.54
C ASP A 80 9.67 4.67 7.22
N CYS A 81 10.58 5.12 6.36
CA CYS A 81 10.27 5.61 5.01
C CYS A 81 9.64 4.50 4.15
N ARG A 82 10.22 3.30 4.15
CA ARG A 82 9.68 2.15 3.41
C ARG A 82 8.31 1.73 3.96
N ALA A 83 8.16 1.65 5.28
CA ALA A 83 6.89 1.31 5.91
C ALA A 83 5.78 2.33 5.58
N THR A 84 6.11 3.62 5.61
CA THR A 84 5.18 4.72 5.34
C THR A 84 4.74 4.74 3.88
N THR A 85 5.68 4.55 2.95
CA THR A 85 5.43 4.68 1.51
C THR A 85 4.98 3.38 0.87
N ARG A 86 5.04 2.23 1.55
CA ARG A 86 4.76 0.89 0.99
C ARG A 86 3.52 0.86 0.10
N ASP A 87 2.41 1.35 0.63
CA ASP A 87 1.09 1.25 0.01
C ASP A 87 0.73 2.48 -0.85
N TRP A 88 1.70 3.36 -1.13
CA TRP A 88 1.50 4.53 -1.99
C TRP A 88 1.62 4.16 -3.46
N SER A 89 0.94 4.94 -4.30
CA SER A 89 1.08 4.92 -5.74
C SER A 89 2.52 5.23 -6.15
N ILE A 90 2.91 4.74 -7.33
CA ILE A 90 4.22 4.99 -7.94
C ILE A 90 4.44 6.51 -8.09
N GLU A 91 3.44 7.24 -8.58
CA GLU A 91 3.51 8.70 -8.75
C GLU A 91 3.73 9.43 -7.42
N ALA A 92 3.02 9.06 -6.35
CA ALA A 92 3.20 9.67 -5.04
C ALA A 92 4.60 9.40 -4.47
N LYS A 93 5.14 8.20 -4.68
CA LYS A 93 6.52 7.82 -4.33
C LYS A 93 7.55 8.66 -5.08
N GLU A 94 7.36 8.88 -6.38
CA GLU A 94 8.25 9.70 -7.20
C GLU A 94 8.27 11.15 -6.72
N LEU A 95 7.11 11.77 -6.51
CA LEU A 95 6.99 13.15 -6.02
C LEU A 95 7.59 13.32 -4.62
N PHE A 96 7.38 12.33 -3.76
CA PHE A 96 7.98 12.31 -2.43
C PHE A 96 9.52 12.24 -2.51
N GLY A 97 10.05 11.32 -3.33
CA GLY A 97 11.49 11.17 -3.55
C GLY A 97 12.13 12.42 -4.15
N GLU A 98 11.49 13.04 -5.15
CA GLU A 98 11.96 14.29 -5.75
C GLU A 98 12.00 15.44 -4.74
N CYS A 99 10.96 15.57 -3.91
CA CYS A 99 10.95 16.56 -2.84
C CYS A 99 12.14 16.36 -1.89
N ALA A 100 12.33 15.14 -1.41
CA ALA A 100 13.34 14.81 -0.42
C ALA A 100 14.77 14.98 -0.98
N ALA A 101 15.00 14.64 -2.25
CA ALA A 101 16.28 14.85 -2.92
C ALA A 101 16.63 16.35 -3.06
N ASN A 102 15.62 17.21 -3.20
CA ASN A 102 15.79 18.65 -3.39
C ASN A 102 15.64 19.48 -2.10
N ILE A 103 15.50 18.83 -0.94
CA ILE A 103 15.35 19.54 0.33
C ILE A 103 16.64 20.29 0.69
N THR A 104 16.49 21.53 1.17
CA THR A 104 17.62 22.29 1.71
C THR A 104 17.95 21.80 3.13
N CYS A 105 19.21 21.94 3.56
CA CYS A 105 19.57 21.57 4.92
C CYS A 105 18.90 22.44 5.99
N GLU A 106 18.54 23.68 5.67
CA GLU A 106 17.76 24.53 6.57
C GLU A 106 16.35 23.96 6.80
N GLU A 107 15.66 23.56 5.73
CA GLU A 107 14.35 22.89 5.84
C GLU A 107 14.49 21.56 6.59
N ALA A 108 15.50 20.75 6.27
CA ALA A 108 15.71 19.46 6.91
C ALA A 108 15.97 19.56 8.42
N GLN A 109 16.62 20.63 8.87
CA GLN A 109 16.91 20.87 10.29
C GLN A 109 15.74 21.49 11.06
N THR A 110 14.82 22.17 10.37
CA THR A 110 13.75 22.95 11.00
C THR A 110 12.37 22.29 10.89
N SER A 111 12.22 21.33 9.99
CA SER A 111 10.96 20.65 9.69
C SER A 111 11.15 19.14 9.65
N PHE A 112 10.09 18.40 9.97
CA PHE A 112 10.06 16.96 9.77
C PHE A 112 9.87 16.68 8.26
N VAL A 113 10.96 16.32 7.58
CA VAL A 113 11.01 16.21 6.11
C VAL A 113 9.97 15.23 5.54
N PRO A 114 9.71 14.06 6.13
CA PRO A 114 8.66 13.18 5.62
C PRO A 114 7.29 13.86 5.54
N GLN A 115 6.89 14.60 6.58
CA GLN A 115 5.63 15.34 6.57
C GLN A 115 5.66 16.48 5.55
N LEU A 116 6.76 17.24 5.50
CA LEU A 116 6.92 18.34 4.54
C LEU A 116 6.81 17.86 3.09
N CYS A 117 7.43 16.73 2.75
CA CYS A 117 7.36 16.17 1.41
C CYS A 117 6.00 15.53 1.10
N TYR A 118 5.35 14.88 2.07
CA TYR A 118 3.97 14.44 1.92
C TYR A 118 3.01 15.61 1.59
N GLU A 119 3.16 16.74 2.28
CA GLU A 119 2.31 17.93 2.05
C GLU A 119 2.49 18.55 0.67
N ARG A 120 3.64 18.32 0.04
CA ARG A 120 3.96 18.78 -1.33
C ARG A 120 3.39 17.88 -2.42
N ILE A 121 2.99 16.64 -2.12
CA ILE A 121 2.28 15.79 -3.08
C ILE A 121 0.94 16.46 -3.40
N PRO A 122 0.64 16.82 -4.65
CA PRO A 122 -0.60 17.52 -4.98
C PRO A 122 -1.83 16.73 -4.53
N LEU A 123 -2.77 17.43 -3.91
CA LEU A 123 -4.11 16.87 -3.67
C LEU A 123 -4.96 17.21 -4.88
N ASP A 124 -5.31 16.18 -5.66
CA ASP A 124 -6.20 16.34 -6.82
C ASP A 124 -7.53 17.02 -6.40
N PRO A 125 -7.95 18.11 -7.09
CA PRO A 125 -9.15 18.86 -6.72
C PRO A 125 -10.45 18.05 -6.77
N ASP A 126 -10.57 17.09 -7.68
CA ASP A 126 -11.77 16.26 -7.81
C ASP A 126 -11.81 15.25 -6.67
N ARG A 127 -10.67 14.60 -6.37
CA ARG A 127 -10.55 13.71 -5.20
C ARG A 127 -10.81 14.45 -3.88
N ARG A 128 -10.34 15.70 -3.75
CA ARG A 128 -10.65 16.56 -2.60
C ARG A 128 -12.15 16.80 -2.47
N THR A 129 -12.80 17.18 -3.58
CA THR A 129 -14.24 17.45 -3.62
C THR A 129 -15.03 16.21 -3.21
N GLN A 130 -14.62 15.02 -3.66
CA GLN A 130 -15.25 13.78 -3.27
C GLN A 130 -15.04 13.47 -1.78
N CYS A 131 -13.83 13.65 -1.24
CA CYS A 131 -13.60 13.53 0.20
C CYS A 131 -14.48 14.47 1.03
N ASP A 132 -14.63 15.73 0.60
CA ASP A 132 -15.48 16.70 1.27
C ASP A 132 -16.96 16.30 1.22
N PHE A 133 -17.41 15.73 0.09
CA PHE A 133 -18.75 15.16 -0.05
C PHE A 133 -18.97 13.96 0.90
N LEU A 134 -18.02 13.02 0.94
CA LEU A 134 -18.10 11.83 1.80
C LEU A 134 -18.17 12.21 3.29
N VAL A 135 -17.32 13.15 3.73
CA VAL A 135 -17.31 13.67 5.10
C VAL A 135 -18.58 14.45 5.41
N GLY A 136 -19.08 15.24 4.46
CA GLY A 136 -20.33 15.98 4.59
C GLY A 136 -21.52 15.04 4.83
N GLY A 137 -21.67 14.01 4.01
CA GLY A 137 -22.72 13.01 4.18
C GLY A 137 -22.60 12.20 5.47
N ALA A 138 -21.37 11.92 5.93
CA ALA A 138 -21.14 11.29 7.22
C ALA A 138 -21.63 12.16 8.40
N ARG A 139 -21.47 13.49 8.32
CA ARG A 139 -21.93 14.44 9.35
C ARG A 139 -23.44 14.49 9.46
N GLU A 140 -24.17 14.25 8.39
CA GLU A 140 -25.63 14.17 8.43
C GLU A 140 -26.14 12.95 9.22
N CYS A 141 -25.31 11.93 9.42
CA CYS A 141 -25.65 10.77 10.22
C CYS A 141 -25.54 10.98 11.73
N THR A 142 -24.56 11.76 12.18
CA THR A 142 -24.33 12.02 13.61
C THR A 142 -23.47 13.27 13.83
N ASP A 143 -23.75 14.00 14.90
CA ASP A 143 -22.94 15.15 15.33
C ASP A 143 -21.78 14.74 16.26
N SER A 144 -21.73 13.49 16.71
CA SER A 144 -20.81 13.06 17.79
C SER A 144 -19.53 12.38 17.31
N ALA A 145 -19.38 12.12 16.01
CA ALA A 145 -18.23 11.41 15.48
C ALA A 145 -17.03 12.34 15.22
N ASP A 146 -15.83 11.79 15.28
CA ASP A 146 -14.60 12.47 14.90
C ASP A 146 -14.44 12.46 13.37
N PHE A 147 -14.91 13.52 12.73
CA PHE A 147 -14.80 13.68 11.27
C PHE A 147 -13.43 14.19 10.82
N GLU A 148 -12.55 14.61 11.74
CA GLU A 148 -11.19 15.04 11.40
C GLU A 148 -10.34 13.83 11.01
N ALA A 149 -10.47 12.71 11.73
CA ALA A 149 -9.83 11.45 11.39
C ALA A 149 -10.27 10.93 10.01
N LEU A 150 -11.59 10.95 9.73
CA LEU A 150 -12.14 10.57 8.43
C LEU A 150 -11.61 11.46 7.30
N GLN A 151 -11.67 12.78 7.48
CA GLN A 151 -11.20 13.73 6.46
C GLN A 151 -9.70 13.56 6.19
N THR A 152 -8.90 13.44 7.25
CA THR A 152 -7.45 13.22 7.15
C THR A 152 -7.14 11.93 6.40
N ALA A 153 -7.81 10.83 6.75
CA ALA A 153 -7.60 9.54 6.09
C ALA A 153 -8.01 9.58 4.61
N CYS A 154 -9.12 10.24 4.29
CA CYS A 154 -9.58 10.41 2.91
C CYS A 154 -8.59 11.25 2.09
N TYR A 155 -8.15 12.40 2.60
CA TYR A 155 -7.15 13.24 1.93
C TYR A 155 -5.80 12.55 1.77
N ARG A 156 -5.41 11.71 2.73
CA ARG A 156 -4.22 10.85 2.61
C ARG A 156 -4.37 9.91 1.44
N LEU A 157 -5.46 9.14 1.37
CA LEU A 157 -5.72 8.25 0.24
C LEU A 157 -5.80 9.01 -1.09
N ALA A 158 -6.40 10.21 -1.09
CA ALA A 158 -6.50 11.03 -2.30
C ALA A 158 -5.12 11.45 -2.84
N ARG A 159 -4.16 11.76 -1.95
CA ARG A 159 -2.78 12.12 -2.33
C ARG A 159 -1.93 10.93 -2.72
N THR A 160 -2.04 9.83 -1.97
CA THR A 160 -1.06 8.74 -2.04
C THR A 160 -1.61 7.46 -2.65
N GLY A 161 -2.92 7.31 -2.80
CA GLY A 161 -3.55 6.11 -3.34
C GLY A 161 -3.48 6.04 -4.86
N ASP A 162 -3.31 4.83 -5.38
CA ASP A 162 -3.48 4.54 -6.80
C ASP A 162 -4.98 4.55 -7.19
N GLU A 163 -5.26 4.46 -8.49
CA GLU A 163 -6.64 4.41 -9.00
C GLU A 163 -7.42 3.21 -8.47
N ALA A 164 -6.75 2.07 -8.27
CA ALA A 164 -7.40 0.88 -7.75
C ALA A 164 -7.87 1.08 -6.30
N ALA A 165 -7.06 1.74 -5.46
CA ALA A 165 -7.42 2.10 -4.10
C ALA A 165 -8.49 3.18 -4.05
N TRP A 166 -8.38 4.18 -4.93
CA TRP A 166 -9.38 5.25 -5.03
C TRP A 166 -10.76 4.72 -5.41
N SER A 167 -10.87 3.89 -6.46
CA SER A 167 -12.14 3.31 -6.89
C SER A 167 -12.81 2.41 -5.85
N ARG A 168 -12.07 1.94 -4.83
CA ARG A 168 -12.71 1.24 -3.71
C ARG A 168 -13.46 2.22 -2.80
N LEU A 169 -12.88 3.38 -2.52
CA LEU A 169 -13.53 4.44 -1.76
C LEU A 169 -14.76 5.01 -2.50
N GLU A 170 -14.72 5.10 -3.83
CA GLU A 170 -15.87 5.54 -4.64
C GLU A 170 -17.11 4.65 -4.41
N ARG A 171 -16.94 3.38 -4.03
CA ARG A 171 -18.07 2.52 -3.67
C ARG A 171 -18.80 2.98 -2.41
N CYS A 172 -18.11 3.68 -1.50
CA CYS A 172 -18.73 4.27 -0.32
C CYS A 172 -19.71 5.39 -0.67
N GLU A 173 -19.57 6.01 -1.85
CA GLU A 173 -20.55 6.97 -2.37
C GLU A 173 -21.92 6.33 -2.60
N SER A 174 -21.94 5.07 -3.04
CA SER A 174 -23.19 4.33 -3.21
C SER A 174 -23.88 4.08 -1.86
N ALA A 175 -23.12 3.86 -0.78
CA ALA A 175 -23.67 3.72 0.56
C ALA A 175 -24.33 5.03 1.05
N LEU A 176 -23.76 6.20 0.69
CA LEU A 176 -24.36 7.51 0.94
C LEU A 176 -25.68 7.69 0.18
N GLN A 177 -25.73 7.29 -1.09
CA GLN A 177 -26.96 7.39 -1.89
C GLN A 177 -28.11 6.52 -1.34
N VAL A 178 -27.79 5.38 -0.73
CA VAL A 178 -28.79 4.53 -0.06
C VAL A 178 -29.23 5.12 1.29
N GLY A 179 -28.40 5.98 1.90
CA GLY A 179 -28.74 6.73 3.10
C GLY A 179 -28.74 5.93 4.39
N ILE A 180 -28.03 4.81 4.47
CA ILE A 180 -27.93 4.00 5.70
C ILE A 180 -26.60 4.29 6.40
N CYS A 181 -26.66 5.01 7.53
CA CYS A 181 -25.48 5.51 8.25
C CYS A 181 -24.51 4.42 8.72
N SER A 182 -25.04 3.28 9.17
CA SER A 182 -24.20 2.15 9.56
C SER A 182 -23.46 1.51 8.39
N GLY A 183 -24.06 1.52 7.19
CA GLY A 183 -23.40 1.08 5.96
C GLY A 183 -22.28 2.02 5.53
N ILE A 184 -22.50 3.33 5.68
CA ILE A 184 -21.50 4.37 5.40
C ILE A 184 -20.27 4.20 6.33
N ALA A 185 -20.50 4.07 7.64
CA ALA A 185 -19.44 3.86 8.64
C ALA A 185 -18.61 2.60 8.34
N THR A 186 -19.29 1.50 8.03
CA THR A 186 -18.64 0.22 7.68
C THR A 186 -17.72 0.40 6.48
N CYS A 187 -18.21 1.05 5.41
CA CYS A 187 -17.42 1.26 4.21
C CYS A 187 -16.16 2.11 4.49
N PHE A 188 -16.27 3.19 5.26
CA PHE A 188 -15.13 4.03 5.59
C PHE A 188 -14.10 3.31 6.47
N ASN A 189 -14.53 2.57 7.49
CA ASN A 189 -13.62 1.82 8.35
C ASN A 189 -12.84 0.76 7.54
N GLU A 190 -13.51 0.07 6.62
CA GLU A 190 -12.89 -0.94 5.76
C GLU A 190 -11.89 -0.33 4.76
N GLU A 191 -12.29 0.70 4.02
CA GLU A 191 -11.49 1.21 2.91
C GLU A 191 -10.40 2.22 3.34
N LEU A 192 -10.59 2.93 4.46
CA LEU A 192 -9.64 3.93 4.97
C LEU A 192 -8.83 3.45 6.16
N SER A 193 -9.15 2.27 6.73
CA SER A 193 -8.48 1.71 7.90
C SER A 193 -8.40 2.72 9.06
N LEU A 194 -9.55 3.26 9.44
CA LEU A 194 -9.66 4.31 10.47
C LEU A 194 -9.31 3.75 11.86
N ASP A 195 -8.50 4.48 12.61
CA ASP A 195 -8.20 4.22 14.02
C ASP A 195 -8.20 5.56 14.79
N PRO A 196 -9.18 5.81 15.69
CA PRO A 196 -10.30 4.92 16.02
C PRO A 196 -11.30 4.79 14.86
N GLU A 197 -12.01 3.67 14.82
CA GLU A 197 -13.12 3.47 13.89
C GLU A 197 -14.20 4.54 14.08
N ILE A 198 -14.82 4.97 12.98
CA ILE A 198 -15.97 5.88 13.02
C ILE A 198 -17.26 5.08 13.28
N ASP A 199 -18.08 5.56 14.21
CA ASP A 199 -19.43 5.04 14.47
C ASP A 199 -20.47 6.12 14.14
N LEU A 200 -21.25 5.87 13.10
CA LEU A 200 -22.32 6.76 12.64
C LEU A 200 -23.71 6.34 13.15
N GLY A 201 -23.80 5.29 13.98
CA GLY A 201 -25.05 4.73 14.46
C GLY A 201 -25.91 4.11 13.35
N ASN A 202 -27.16 3.75 13.71
CA ASN A 202 -28.13 3.10 12.81
C ASN A 202 -29.15 4.09 12.20
N ALA A 203 -28.82 5.38 12.17
CA ALA A 203 -29.71 6.37 11.57
C ALA A 203 -29.84 6.14 10.05
N THR A 204 -30.96 6.57 9.49
CA THR A 204 -31.10 6.77 8.04
C THR A 204 -30.95 8.26 7.78
N LEU A 205 -30.17 8.64 6.77
CA LEU A 205 -30.11 10.00 6.27
C LEU A 205 -31.53 10.46 5.97
N ASN A 206 -31.93 11.60 6.53
CA ASN A 206 -33.24 12.15 6.26
C ASN A 206 -33.27 12.53 4.78
N SER A 207 -33.91 11.71 3.95
CA SER A 207 -34.30 12.13 2.60
C SER A 207 -35.34 13.22 2.78
N GLU A 208 -34.91 14.48 2.87
CA GLU A 208 -35.81 15.59 2.67
C GLU A 208 -36.41 15.39 1.27
N ASP A 209 -37.70 15.07 1.21
CA ASP A 209 -38.45 14.97 -0.04
C ASP A 209 -38.15 16.23 -0.87
N PRO A 210 -37.64 16.13 -2.11
CA PRO A 210 -37.42 17.29 -2.94
C PRO A 210 -38.77 17.98 -3.19
N ALA A 211 -38.92 19.19 -2.65
CA ALA A 211 -40.07 20.06 -2.88
C ALA A 211 -40.11 20.61 -4.31
#